data_AF-A0A6M8MP91-F1
#
_entry.id   AF-A0A6M8MP91-F1
#
_cell.length_a   1.000
_cell.length_b   1.000
_cell.length_c   1.000
_cell.angle_alpha   90.00
_cell.angle_beta   90.00
_cell.angle_gamma   90.00
#
_symmetry.space_group_name_H-M   'P 1'
#
loop_
_entity.id
_entity.type
_entity.pdbx_description
1 polymer ?
#
loop_
_entity_poly.entity_id
_entity_poly.type
_entity_poly.pdbx_seq_one_letter_code
_entity_poly.pdbx_strand_id
1 'polypeptide(L)' 'MRIQLNGESFELPDGETVAGLLSRLDLTGRRVAVELNLDIVPRSQHAATALTEGDQVEVVHAIGGG' A
#
# COMPACT_ATOMS: atom_id res chain seq x y z
N MET A 1 11.36 -0.71 -9.04
CA MET A 1 11.02 -2.09 -8.62
C MET A 1 9.63 -2.49 -9.07
N ARG A 2 9.38 -3.80 -9.18
CA ARG A 2 8.04 -4.36 -9.43
C ARG A 2 7.48 -4.99 -8.17
N ILE A 3 6.23 -4.70 -7.85
CA ILE A 3 5.46 -5.31 -6.76
C ILE A 3 4.22 -6.00 -7.34
N GLN A 4 3.53 -6.79 -6.53
CA GLN A 4 2.15 -7.18 -6.79
C GLN A 4 1.22 -6.26 -6.00
N LEU A 5 0.29 -5.60 -6.68
CA LEU A 5 -0.72 -4.72 -6.10
C LEU A 5 -2.09 -5.27 -6.42
N ASN A 6 -2.86 -5.69 -5.42
CA ASN A 6 -4.19 -6.29 -5.59
C ASN A 6 -4.19 -7.45 -6.61
N GLY A 7 -3.17 -8.29 -6.57
CA GLY A 7 -2.97 -9.40 -7.51
C GLY A 7 -2.45 -9.02 -8.91
N GLU A 8 -2.20 -7.75 -9.21
CA GLU A 8 -1.66 -7.29 -10.50
C GLU A 8 -0.22 -6.77 -10.39
N SER A 9 0.59 -6.96 -11.43
CA SER A 9 1.95 -6.42 -11.46
C SER A 9 1.94 -4.89 -11.57
N PHE A 10 2.66 -4.22 -10.67
CA PHE A 10 2.72 -2.76 -10.61
C PHE A 10 4.17 -2.26 -10.46
N GLU A 11 4.54 -1.23 -11.22
CA GLU A 11 5.89 -0.67 -11.20
C GLU A 11 5.95 0.62 -10.36
N LEU A 12 6.96 0.68 -9.49
CA LEU A 12 7.24 1.78 -8.58
C LEU A 12 8.71 2.19 -8.64
N PRO A 13 9.03 3.46 -8.31
CA PRO A 13 10.40 3.85 -7.97
C PRO A 13 10.95 3.01 -6.82
N ASP A 14 12.26 2.81 -6.78
CA ASP A 14 12.90 2.11 -5.66
C ASP A 14 12.81 2.96 -4.38
N GLY A 15 12.54 2.31 -3.25
CA GLY A 15 12.38 2.97 -1.96
C GLY A 15 11.09 3.77 -1.80
N GLU A 16 10.13 3.63 -2.71
CA GLU A 16 8.78 4.20 -2.55
C GLU A 16 8.13 3.67 -1.26
N THR A 17 7.35 4.52 -0.58
CA THR A 17 6.64 4.11 0.64
C THR A 17 5.19 3.75 0.36
N VAL A 18 4.53 3.10 1.32
CA VAL A 18 3.08 2.83 1.25
C VAL A 18 2.28 4.13 1.04
N ALA A 19 2.63 5.21 1.74
CA ALA A 19 1.96 6.51 1.56
C ALA A 19 2.19 7.10 0.15
N GLY A 20 3.40 6.90 -0.40
CA GLY A 20 3.74 7.29 -1.76
C GLY A 20 2.90 6.53 -2.80
N LEU A 21 2.81 5.20 -2.65
CA LEU A 21 1.92 4.35 -3.46
C LEU A 21 0.47 4.83 -3.38
N LEU A 22 -0.10 5.04 -2.19
CA LEU A 22 -1.48 5.53 -2.03
C LEU A 22 -1.72 6.89 -2.71
N SER A 23 -0.70 7.74 -2.74
CA SER A 23 -0.75 9.03 -3.45
C SER A 23 -0.79 8.85 -4.95
N ARG A 24 0.01 7.91 -5.50
CA ARG A 24 0.01 7.57 -6.93
C ARG A 24 -1.30 6.94 -7.40
N LEU A 25 -2.04 6.30 -6.49
CA LEU A 25 -3.35 5.70 -6.75
C LEU A 25 -4.53 6.68 -6.54
N ASP A 26 -4.25 7.94 -6.21
CA ASP A 26 -5.28 8.95 -5.84
C ASP A 26 -6.17 8.50 -4.66
N LEU A 27 -5.59 7.74 -3.74
CA LEU A 27 -6.23 7.20 -2.53
C LEU A 27 -5.83 7.95 -1.25
N THR A 28 -5.00 8.98 -1.34
CA THR A 28 -4.62 9.81 -0.19
C THR A 28 -5.85 10.35 0.54
N GLY A 29 -5.84 10.23 1.87
CA GLY A 29 -6.97 10.67 2.70
C GLY A 29 -8.18 9.73 2.70
N ARG A 30 -8.27 8.76 1.78
CA ARG A 30 -9.37 7.78 1.76
C ARG A 30 -9.26 6.80 2.93
N ARG A 31 -10.41 6.22 3.29
CA ARG A 31 -10.52 5.19 4.32
C ARG A 31 -10.21 3.82 3.71
N VAL A 32 -8.92 3.55 3.56
CA VAL A 32 -8.39 2.28 3.06
C VAL A 32 -7.59 1.57 4.15
N ALA A 33 -7.60 0.24 4.11
CA ALA A 33 -6.66 -0.60 4.82
C ALA A 33 -5.59 -1.06 3.82
N VAL A 34 -4.35 -1.15 4.29
CA VAL A 34 -3.22 -1.65 3.49
C VAL A 34 -2.66 -2.87 4.20
N GLU A 35 -2.52 -3.95 3.45
CA GLU A 35 -1.78 -5.15 3.82
C GLU A 35 -0.50 -5.21 2.99
N LEU A 36 0.60 -5.56 3.62
CA LEU A 36 1.91 -5.79 3.01
C LEU A 36 2.36 -7.19 3.41
N ASN A 37 2.48 -8.10 2.44
CA ASN A 37 2.94 -9.47 2.65
C ASN A 37 2.19 -10.20 3.78
N LEU A 38 0.85 -10.13 3.78
CA LEU A 38 -0.05 -10.71 4.79
C LEU A 38 -0.07 -9.98 6.15
N ASP A 39 0.66 -8.87 6.29
CA ASP A 39 0.66 -8.05 7.50
C ASP A 39 -0.02 -6.70 7.27
N ILE A 40 -0.98 -6.35 8.14
CA ILE A 40 -1.63 -5.03 8.07
C ILE A 40 -0.65 -3.93 8.45
N VAL A 41 -0.47 -2.95 7.56
CA VAL A 41 0.34 -1.75 7.82
C VAL A 41 -0.54 -0.68 8.46
N PRO A 42 -0.32 -0.32 9.74
CA PRO A 42 -1.07 0.75 10.39
C PRO A 42 -0.91 2.07 9.64
N ARG A 43 -1.99 2.86 9.57
CA ARG A 43 -1.98 4.14 8.84
C ARG A 43 -0.86 5.09 9.29
N SER A 44 -0.52 5.08 10.58
CA SER A 44 0.57 5.90 11.13
C SER A 44 1.96 5.50 10.58
N GLN A 45 2.12 4.27 10.08
CA GLN A 45 3.37 3.75 9.55
C GLN A 45 3.48 3.88 8.02
N HIS A 46 2.38 4.21 7.31
CA HIS A 46 2.37 4.27 5.84
C HIS A 46 3.49 5.15 5.25
N ALA A 47 3.83 6.26 5.90
CA ALA A 47 4.88 7.16 5.44
C ALA A 47 6.31 6.65 5.68
N ALA A 48 6.49 5.71 6.62
CA ALA A 48 7.79 5.17 7.00
C ALA A 48 8.04 3.76 6.43
N THR A 49 6.98 3.03 6.06
CA THR A 49 7.09 1.70 5.44
C THR A 49 7.51 1.83 3.99
N ALA A 50 8.79 1.61 3.72
CA ALA A 50 9.31 1.46 2.37
C ALA A 50 8.91 0.10 1.78
N LEU A 51 8.51 0.11 0.52
CA LEU A 51 8.24 -1.08 -0.27
C LEU A 51 9.54 -1.56 -0.93
N THR A 52 9.60 -2.86 -1.21
CA THR A 52 10.72 -3.55 -1.82
C THR A 52 10.26 -4.37 -3.02
N GLU A 53 11.21 -4.76 -3.87
CA GLU A 53 10.89 -5.56 -5.05
C GLU A 53 10.28 -6.92 -4.67
N GLY A 54 9.18 -7.29 -5.33
CA GLY A 54 8.46 -8.54 -5.10
C GLY A 54 7.42 -8.49 -3.99
N ASP A 55 7.30 -7.37 -3.25
CA ASP A 55 6.29 -7.21 -2.21
C ASP A 55 4.87 -7.41 -2.76
N GLN A 56 4.00 -7.99 -1.95
CA GLN A 56 2.58 -8.13 -2.20
C GLN A 56 1.83 -7.11 -1.36
N VAL A 57 1.11 -6.20 -2.03
CA VAL A 57 0.38 -5.12 -1.40
C VAL A 57 -1.09 -5.25 -1.75
N GLU A 58 -1.94 -5.35 -0.73
CA GLU A 58 -3.40 -5.31 -0.91
C GLU A 58 -3.93 -4.00 -0.33
N VAL A 59 -4.71 -3.28 -1.12
CA VAL A 59 -5.37 -2.02 -0.75
C VAL A 59 -6.87 -2.20 -0.85
N VAL A 60 -7.52 -2.34 0.31
CA VAL A 60 -8.95 -2.60 0.39
C VAL A 60 -9.69 -1.42 1.04
N HIS A 61 -10.93 -1.19 0.60
CA HIS A 61 -11.79 -0.21 1.27
C HIS A 61 -12.10 -0.68 2.68
N ALA A 62 -11.83 0.16 3.68
CA ALA A 62 -12.16 -0.17 5.05
C ALA A 62 -13.68 -0.09 5.24
N ILE A 63 -14.33 -1.24 5.36
CA ILE A 63 -15.73 -1.35 5.75
C ILE A 63 -15.83 -1.11 7.25
N GLY A 64 -15.98 0.15 7.65
CA GLY A 64 -16.17 0.49 9.05
C GLY A 64 -17.60 0.18 9.50
N GLY A 65 -17.77 -0.82 10.35
CA GLY A 65 -18.87 -0.84 11.31
C GLY A 65 -18.66 0.26 12.36
N GLY A 66 -19.75 0.93 12.75
CA GLY A 66 -19.76 1.89 13.86
C GLY A 66 -19.59 1.24 15.22
#